data_AF-A0A2D8FPL2-F1
#
_entry.id   AF-A0A2D8FPL2-F1
#
_cell.length_a   1.000
_cell.length_b   1.000
_cell.length_c   1.000
_cell.angle_alpha   90.00
_cell.angle_beta   90.00
_cell.angle_gamma   90.00
#
_symmetry.space_group_name_H-M   'P 1'
#
loop_
_entity.id
_entity.type
_entity.pdbx_description
1 polymer ?
#
loop_
_entity_poly.entity_id
_entity_poly.type
_entity_poly.pdbx_seq_one_letter_code
_entity_poly.pdbx_strand_id
1 'polypeptide(L)'
;MDAEEKYATLTISTYVDQAAKTDRGVDNQPLDFPLLGLFGETGSLLSALKKKQRNHASSAAYSEEVAEELGDVLWYLATIARRGGLHLSAVAGHLDVTPVSHPAITRVLG
;
A
#
# COMPACT_ATOMS: atom_id res chain seq x y z
N MET A 1 10.86 12.20 -22.02
CA MET A 1 11.18 12.04 -20.59
C MET A 1 10.81 10.61 -20.27
N ASP A 2 11.82 9.75 -20.19
CA ASP A 2 11.62 8.31 -20.08
C ASP A 2 11.07 8.00 -18.70
N ALA A 3 10.12 7.06 -18.62
CA ALA A 3 9.39 6.73 -17.39
C ALA A 3 10.30 6.30 -16.22
N GLU A 4 11.55 5.91 -16.51
CA GLU A 4 12.56 5.55 -15.50
C GLU A 4 13.00 6.73 -14.62
N GLU A 5 12.85 7.97 -15.06
CA GLU A 5 13.33 9.15 -14.30
C GLU A 5 12.32 9.65 -13.25
N LYS A 6 11.08 9.14 -13.26
CA LYS A 6 9.98 9.68 -12.43
C LYS A 6 10.02 9.19 -10.97
N TYR A 7 10.70 8.07 -10.68
CA TYR A 7 10.67 7.44 -9.35
C TYR A 7 12.09 7.17 -8.85
N ALA A 8 12.55 8.00 -7.92
CA ALA A 8 13.82 7.78 -7.23
C ALA A 8 13.74 6.51 -6.37
N THR A 9 14.77 5.65 -6.44
CA THR A 9 14.85 4.46 -5.59
C THR A 9 14.99 4.87 -4.13
N LEU A 10 14.02 4.48 -3.31
CA LEU A 10 14.01 4.70 -1.86
C LEU A 10 14.02 3.36 -1.13
N THR A 11 14.80 3.26 -0.07
CA THR A 11 14.62 2.15 0.87
C THR A 11 13.33 2.38 1.67
N ILE A 12 12.70 1.31 2.14
CA ILE A 12 11.53 1.42 3.03
C ILE A 12 11.85 2.24 4.28
N SER A 13 13.07 2.12 4.82
CA SER A 13 13.50 2.93 5.97
C SER A 13 13.52 4.42 5.63
N THR A 14 14.15 4.79 4.51
CA THR A 14 14.21 6.20 4.07
C THR A 14 12.82 6.76 3.80
N TYR A 15 11.95 5.97 3.19
CA TYR A 15 10.55 6.35 2.96
C TYR A 15 9.83 6.62 4.28
N VAL A 16 9.92 5.70 5.25
CA VAL A 16 9.28 5.87 6.57
C VAL A 16 9.79 7.13 7.27
N ASP A 17 11.08 7.42 7.21
CA ASP A 17 11.66 8.64 7.78
C ASP A 17 11.16 9.91 7.10
N GLN A 18 10.88 9.87 5.80
CA GLN A 18 10.30 10.98 5.05
C GLN A 18 8.81 11.16 5.38
N ALA A 19 8.03 10.07 5.37
CA ALA A 19 6.61 10.07 5.74
C ALA A 19 6.41 10.62 7.16
N ALA A 20 7.28 10.21 8.09
CA ALA A 20 7.29 10.67 9.47
C ALA A 20 7.37 12.20 9.64
N LYS A 21 8.06 12.90 8.73
CA LYS A 21 8.22 14.37 8.73
C LYS A 21 6.97 15.10 8.22
N THR A 22 6.16 14.41 7.43
CA THR A 22 4.95 14.96 6.82
C THR A 22 3.69 14.67 7.63
N ASP A 23 3.79 13.78 8.60
CA ASP A 23 2.73 13.55 9.56
C ASP A 23 2.60 14.76 10.50
N ARG A 24 1.58 15.57 10.24
CA ARG A 24 1.25 16.77 11.04
C ARG A 24 0.35 16.46 12.23
N GLY A 25 0.05 15.19 12.50
CA GLY A 25 -0.70 14.83 13.70
C GLY A 25 0.02 15.28 14.95
N VAL A 26 -0.73 15.85 15.89
CA VAL A 26 -0.23 16.13 17.23
C VAL A 26 0.12 14.78 17.88
N ASP A 27 1.33 14.65 18.42
CA ASP A 27 1.69 13.52 19.28
C ASP A 27 0.53 13.31 20.31
N ASN A 28 0.01 12.08 20.43
CA ASN A 28 -1.22 11.67 21.16
C ASN A 28 -2.59 11.74 20.46
N GLN A 29 -2.71 12.06 19.16
CA GLN A 29 -3.99 11.87 18.47
C GLN A 29 -4.34 10.37 18.28
N PRO A 30 -5.62 9.97 18.49
CA PRO A 30 -6.09 8.60 18.23
C PRO A 30 -5.77 8.12 16.81
N LEU A 31 -5.65 6.80 16.64
CA LEU A 31 -5.42 6.17 15.33
C LEU A 31 -6.61 6.31 14.37
N ASP A 32 -7.76 6.80 14.85
CA ASP A 32 -9.00 6.93 14.10
C ASP A 32 -8.81 7.70 12.78
N PHE A 33 -8.13 8.85 12.80
CA PHE A 33 -7.92 9.64 11.59
C PHE A 33 -6.99 8.97 10.57
N PRO A 34 -5.80 8.47 10.95
CA PRO A 34 -4.98 7.67 10.04
C PRO A 34 -5.70 6.44 9.45
N LEU A 35 -6.52 5.75 10.26
CA LEU A 35 -7.31 4.62 9.78
C LEU A 35 -8.38 5.05 8.77
N LEU A 36 -9.11 6.14 9.04
CA LEU A 36 -10.08 6.69 8.10
C LEU A 36 -9.42 7.12 6.77
N GLY A 37 -8.24 7.75 6.85
CA GLY A 37 -7.44 8.11 5.69
C GLY A 37 -7.04 6.88 4.86
N LEU A 38 -6.50 5.83 5.50
CA LEU A 38 -6.17 4.56 4.83
C LEU A 38 -7.35 3.99 4.03
N PHE A 39 -8.54 3.98 4.64
CA PHE A 39 -9.76 3.52 3.95
C PHE A 39 -10.16 4.43 2.79
N GLY A 40 -9.98 5.75 2.95
CA GLY A 40 -10.19 6.74 1.89
C GLY A 40 -9.39 6.41 0.63
N GLU A 41 -8.07 6.29 0.76
CA GLU A 41 -7.18 6.07 -0.40
C GLU A 41 -7.38 4.67 -1.00
N THR A 42 -7.68 3.67 -0.16
CA THR A 42 -8.10 2.35 -0.64
C THR A 42 -9.41 2.42 -1.45
N GLY A 43 -10.34 3.28 -1.05
CA GLY A 43 -11.57 3.55 -1.80
C GLY A 43 -11.32 4.32 -3.11
N SER A 44 -10.33 5.20 -3.13
CA SER A 44 -9.86 5.89 -4.33
C SER A 44 -9.27 4.92 -5.35
N LEU A 45 -8.49 3.92 -4.93
CA LEU A 45 -8.03 2.82 -5.81
C LEU A 45 -9.20 2.08 -6.49
N LEU A 46 -10.24 1.75 -5.74
CA LEU A 46 -11.45 1.14 -6.29
C LEU A 46 -12.14 2.08 -7.29
N SER A 47 -12.14 3.38 -7.02
CA SER A 47 -12.70 4.38 -7.92
C SER A 47 -11.91 4.49 -9.23
N ALA A 48 -10.58 4.49 -9.17
CA ALA A 48 -9.70 4.45 -10.33
C ALA A 48 -9.97 3.21 -11.20
N LEU A 49 -10.11 2.04 -10.58
CA LEU A 49 -10.46 0.79 -11.27
C LEU A 49 -11.80 0.90 -12.01
N LYS A 50 -12.82 1.44 -11.35
CA LYS A 50 -14.15 1.65 -11.96
C LYS A 50 -14.09 2.65 -13.13
N LYS A 51 -13.31 3.73 -13.01
CA LYS A 51 -13.11 4.71 -14.09
C LYS A 51 -12.47 4.06 -15.32
N LYS A 52 -11.44 3.23 -15.13
CA LYS A 52 -10.78 2.48 -16.22
C LYS A 52 -11.77 1.60 -16.97
N GLN A 53 -12.63 0.88 -16.23
CA GLN A 53 -13.64 0.00 -16.80
C GLN A 53 -14.74 0.76 -17.58
N ARG A 54 -15.17 1.93 -17.09
CA ARG A 54 -16.27 2.70 -17.70
C ARG A 54 -15.83 3.53 -18.91
N ASN A 55 -14.71 4.25 -18.77
CA ASN A 55 -14.37 5.34 -19.68
C ASN A 55 -13.27 4.96 -20.68
N HIS A 56 -12.82 3.70 -20.69
CA HIS A 56 -11.60 3.27 -21.41
C HIS A 56 -10.44 4.25 -21.18
N ALA A 57 -10.28 4.70 -19.92
CA ALA A 57 -9.23 5.64 -19.55
C ALA A 57 -7.88 5.13 -20.06
N SER A 58 -7.03 6.05 -20.53
CA SER A 58 -5.72 5.67 -21.04
C SER A 58 -4.96 4.90 -19.95
N SER A 59 -4.19 3.89 -20.38
CA SER A 59 -3.42 3.08 -19.42
C SER A 59 -2.46 3.93 -18.59
N ALA A 60 -1.95 5.03 -19.16
CA ALA A 60 -1.03 5.96 -18.50
C ALA A 60 -1.72 6.74 -17.37
N ALA A 61 -2.89 7.34 -17.62
CA ALA A 61 -3.62 8.09 -16.60
C ALA A 61 -4.05 7.18 -15.44
N TYR A 62 -4.50 5.96 -15.76
CA TYR A 62 -4.83 4.97 -14.75
C TYR A 62 -3.62 4.55 -13.92
N SER A 63 -2.47 4.32 -14.55
CA SER A 63 -1.25 3.94 -13.81
C SER A 63 -0.75 5.05 -12.90
N GLU A 64 -0.91 6.31 -13.31
CA GLU A 64 -0.52 7.47 -12.51
C GLU A 64 -1.42 7.61 -11.27
N GLU A 65 -2.74 7.56 -11.46
CA GLU A 65 -3.71 7.58 -10.35
C GLU A 65 -3.47 6.41 -9.39
N VAL A 66 -3.26 5.19 -9.90
CA VAL A 66 -2.97 4.03 -9.02
C VAL A 66 -1.65 4.19 -8.25
N ALA A 67 -0.61 4.74 -8.88
CA ALA A 67 0.68 4.93 -8.23
C ALA A 67 0.60 5.97 -7.09
N GLU A 68 -0.15 7.05 -7.31
CA GLU A 68 -0.42 8.09 -6.31
C GLU A 68 -1.15 7.49 -5.09
N GLU A 69 -2.29 6.84 -5.33
CA GLU A 69 -3.12 6.27 -4.27
C GLU A 69 -2.42 5.14 -3.49
N LEU A 70 -1.61 4.30 -4.18
CA LEU A 70 -0.76 3.31 -3.49
C LEU A 70 0.33 3.97 -2.64
N GLY A 71 0.86 5.10 -3.08
CA GLY A 71 1.82 5.90 -2.32
C GLY A 71 1.19 6.43 -1.02
N ASP A 72 -0.05 6.91 -1.09
CA ASP A 72 -0.78 7.41 0.08
C ASP A 72 -1.24 6.27 1.01
N VAL A 73 -1.66 5.13 0.46
CA VAL A 73 -1.89 3.90 1.26
C VAL A 73 -0.64 3.50 2.03
N LEU A 74 0.52 3.47 1.38
CA LEU A 74 1.79 3.17 2.03
C LEU A 74 2.13 4.20 3.13
N TRP A 75 1.78 5.47 2.91
CA TRP A 75 2.00 6.55 3.86
C TRP A 75 1.17 6.35 5.13
N TYR A 76 -0.10 6.00 4.97
CA TYR A 76 -0.97 5.69 6.11
C TYR A 76 -0.53 4.42 6.85
N LEU A 77 -0.12 3.37 6.15
CA LEU A 77 0.44 2.16 6.77
C LEU A 77 1.68 2.48 7.61
N ALA A 78 2.61 3.28 7.08
CA ALA A 78 3.79 3.74 7.81
C ALA A 78 3.41 4.56 9.05
N THR A 79 2.43 5.47 8.90
CA THR A 79 1.94 6.33 9.97
C THR A 79 1.27 5.55 11.09
N ILE A 80 0.37 4.61 10.75
CA ILE A 80 -0.33 3.76 11.71
C ILE A 80 0.65 2.87 12.46
N ALA A 81 1.58 2.21 11.76
CA ALA A 81 2.61 1.39 12.39
C ALA A 81 3.41 2.21 13.41
N ARG A 82 3.96 3.35 12.98
CA ARG A 82 4.78 4.22 13.83
C ARG A 82 4.01 4.72 15.06
N ARG A 83 2.79 5.24 14.89
CA ARG A 83 1.97 5.73 16.00
C ARG A 83 1.51 4.60 16.94
N GLY A 84 1.38 3.38 16.42
CA GLY A 84 1.12 2.16 17.20
C GLY A 84 2.37 1.57 17.87
N GLY A 85 3.54 2.21 17.77
CA GLY A 85 4.79 1.71 18.35
C GLY A 85 5.42 0.54 17.59
N LEU A 86 5.05 0.33 16.33
CA LEU A 86 5.56 -0.72 15.46
C LEU A 86 6.45 -0.14 14.35
N HIS A 87 7.49 -0.87 13.99
CA HIS A 87 8.23 -0.60 12.76
C HIS A 87 7.50 -1.20 11.56
N LEU A 88 7.35 -0.44 10.47
CA LEU A 88 6.72 -0.94 9.24
C LEU A 88 7.43 -2.19 8.69
N SER A 89 8.75 -2.29 8.87
CA SER A 89 9.53 -3.49 8.52
C SER A 89 9.10 -4.73 9.32
N ALA A 90 8.72 -4.57 10.59
CA ALA A 90 8.22 -5.67 11.41
C ALA A 90 6.85 -6.15 10.91
N VAL A 91 5.97 -5.22 10.49
CA VAL A 91 4.68 -5.54 9.85
C VAL A 91 4.92 -6.31 8.55
N ALA A 92 5.84 -5.84 7.70
CA ALA A 92 6.20 -6.54 6.46
C ALA A 92 6.83 -7.93 6.70
N GLY A 93 7.51 -8.12 7.83
CA GLY A 93 8.06 -9.41 8.25
C GLY A 93 7.00 -10.39 8.77
N HIS A 94 5.78 -9.93 9.06
CA HIS A 94 4.66 -10.76 9.51
C HIS A 94 3.88 -11.34 8.34
N LEU A 95 4.59 -11.90 7.36
CA LEU A 95 3.98 -12.72 6.34
C LEU A 95 3.75 -14.10 6.95
N ASP A 96 2.50 -14.45 7.27
CA ASP A 96 2.08 -15.82 7.54
C ASP A 96 2.25 -16.64 6.25
N VAL A 97 3.48 -17.00 5.94
CA VAL A 97 3.80 -18.04 4.97
C VAL A 97 3.44 -19.38 5.61
N THR A 98 2.14 -19.65 5.73
CA THR A 98 1.72 -21.05 5.71
C THR A 98 2.11 -21.59 4.33
N PRO A 99 3.04 -22.56 4.23
CA PRO A 99 3.28 -23.20 2.95
C PRO A 99 1.95 -23.79 2.54
N VAL A 100 1.42 -23.37 1.40
CA VAL A 100 0.25 -24.01 0.80
C VAL A 100 0.68 -25.45 0.49
N SER A 101 0.45 -26.36 1.43
CA SER A 101 0.60 -27.79 1.18
C SER A 101 -0.46 -28.15 0.16
N HIS A 102 -0.04 -28.30 -1.09
CA HIS A 102 -0.88 -28.91 -2.11
C HIS A 102 -1.32 -30.28 -1.60
N PRO A 103 -2.62 -30.58 -1.51
CA PRO A 103 -3.04 -31.96 -1.30
C PRO A 103 -2.55 -32.76 -2.51
N ALA A 104 -1.75 -33.79 -2.24
CA ALA A 104 -1.33 -34.76 -3.25
C ALA A 104 -2.57 -35.28 -3.98
N ILE A 105 -2.63 -35.04 -5.29
CA ILE A 105 -3.61 -35.69 -6.17
C ILE A 105 -3.17 -37.15 -6.30
N THR A 106 -3.55 -37.98 -5.33
CA THR A 106 -3.58 -39.43 -5.51
C THR A 106 -4.81 -39.76 -6.34
N ARG A 107 -4.69 -39.68 -7.67
CA ARG A 107 -5.68 -40.31 -8.55
C ARG A 107 -5.34 -41.78 -8.66
N VAL A 108 -6.13 -42.57 -7.94
CA VAL A 108 -6.36 -43.99 -8.15
C VAL A 108 -6.60 -44.28 -9.63
N LEU A 109 -5.76 -45.11 -10.22
CA LEU A 109 -6.03 -46.02 -11.34
C LEU A 109 -5.12 -47.24 -11.07
N GLY A 110 -5.62 -48.47 -10.96
CA GLY A 110 -6.56 -49.10 -11.88
C GLY A 110 -5.75 -49.72 -12.99
#